data_AF-A0A5N9FL80-F1
#
_entry.id   AF-A0A5N9FL80-F1
#
_cell.length_a   1.000
_cell.length_b   1.000
_cell.length_c   1.000
_cell.angle_alpha   90.00
_cell.angle_beta   90.00
_cell.angle_gamma   90.00
#
_symmetry.space_group_name_H-M   'P 1'
#
loop_
_entity.id
_entity.type
_entity.pdbx_description
1 polymer ?
#
loop_
_entity_poly.entity_id
_entity_poly.type
_entity_poly.pdbx_seq_one_letter_code
_entity_poly.pdbx_strand_id
1 'polypeptide(L)'
;MARNVVSPPLGKGTRNAWKRTFSERAIAVALFLSAFLSILITVGIVAVLLFEALAFFGDVTFWEFITGTRWTPLFSSKQFGVLALVAGTTLTAVLAMLVALPLGLLSAIYLSEYAPDRIRRLVKPI
;
A
#
# COMPACT_ATOMS: atom_id res chain seq x y z
N MET A 1 -49.63 -4.59 -52.35
CA MET A 1 -50.36 -3.73 -51.38
C MET A 1 -49.33 -3.00 -50.54
N ALA A 2 -49.09 -1.72 -50.87
CA ALA A 2 -48.00 -0.91 -50.32
C ALA A 2 -48.25 -0.53 -48.86
N ARG A 3 -47.22 -0.64 -48.01
CA ARG A 3 -47.17 0.08 -46.74
C ARG A 3 -45.87 0.89 -46.71
N ASN A 4 -45.98 2.14 -47.13
CA ASN A 4 -45.00 3.18 -46.87
C ASN A 4 -44.94 3.42 -45.37
N VAL A 5 -43.88 2.92 -44.73
CA VAL A 5 -43.55 3.26 -43.34
C VAL A 5 -42.64 4.48 -43.40
N VAL A 6 -43.26 5.66 -43.39
CA VAL A 6 -42.56 6.91 -43.14
C VAL A 6 -42.05 6.85 -41.70
N SER A 7 -40.74 6.69 -41.55
CA SER A 7 -40.09 6.77 -40.24
C SER A 7 -39.91 8.26 -39.89
N PRO A 8 -40.25 8.71 -38.67
CA PRO A 8 -40.11 10.10 -38.29
C PRO A 8 -38.63 10.51 -38.29
N PRO A 9 -38.28 11.76 -38.65
CA PRO A 9 -36.92 12.24 -38.51
C PRO A 9 -36.55 12.26 -37.03
N LEU A 10 -35.50 11.52 -36.66
CA LEU A 10 -34.88 11.52 -35.33
C LEU A 10 -34.21 12.89 -35.10
N GLY A 11 -35.05 13.86 -34.75
CA GLY A 11 -34.65 15.20 -34.39
C GLY A 11 -34.18 15.28 -32.95
N LYS A 12 -32.98 15.86 -32.79
CA LYS A 12 -32.47 16.58 -31.62
C LYS A 12 -31.91 15.73 -30.47
N GLY A 13 -30.65 15.30 -30.65
CA GLY A 13 -29.76 14.90 -29.54
C GLY A 13 -28.33 15.44 -29.66
N THR A 14 -28.04 16.33 -30.61
CA THR A 14 -26.66 16.64 -31.05
C THR A 14 -26.15 18.02 -30.61
N ARG A 15 -26.36 18.41 -29.34
CA ARG A 15 -25.67 19.59 -28.78
C ARG A 15 -24.55 19.25 -27.79
N ASN A 16 -24.45 17.99 -27.38
CA ASN A 16 -23.57 17.61 -26.26
C ASN A 16 -22.46 16.62 -26.65
N ALA A 17 -22.46 16.10 -27.88
CA ALA A 17 -21.49 15.10 -28.34
C ALA A 17 -20.05 15.65 -28.33
N TRP A 18 -19.86 16.92 -28.72
CA TRP A 18 -18.54 17.56 -28.74
C TRP A 18 -17.96 17.77 -27.33
N LYS A 19 -18.80 18.10 -26.34
CA LYS A 19 -18.37 18.20 -24.93
C LYS A 19 -17.97 16.84 -24.36
N ARG A 20 -18.67 15.76 -24.73
CA ARG A 20 -18.33 14.39 -24.28
C ARG A 20 -16.98 13.92 -24.81
N THR A 21 -16.69 14.11 -26.10
CA THR A 21 -15.39 13.71 -26.67
C THR A 21 -14.22 14.51 -26.09
N PHE A 22 -14.41 15.80 -25.77
CA PHE A 22 -13.38 16.60 -25.12
C PHE A 22 -13.15 16.16 -23.66
N SER A 23 -14.22 15.87 -22.91
CA SER A 23 -14.13 15.33 -21.55
C SER A 23 -13.51 13.93 -21.51
N GLU A 24 -13.82 13.06 -22.47
CA GLU A 24 -13.21 11.74 -22.61
C GLU A 24 -11.71 11.83 -22.84
N ARG A 25 -11.27 12.72 -23.73
CA ARG A 25 -9.83 12.97 -23.95
C ARG A 25 -9.15 13.57 -22.72
N ALA A 26 -9.80 14.50 -22.02
CA ALA A 26 -9.26 15.08 -20.80
C ALA A 26 -9.06 14.03 -19.70
N ILE A 27 -10.04 13.13 -19.51
CA ILE A 27 -9.93 12.02 -18.54
C ILE A 27 -8.83 11.04 -18.97
N ALA A 28 -8.77 10.66 -20.25
CA ALA A 28 -7.72 9.77 -20.76
C ALA A 28 -6.32 10.34 -20.56
N VAL A 29 -6.13 11.64 -20.84
CA VAL A 29 -4.85 12.34 -20.61
C VAL A 29 -4.55 12.45 -19.12
N ALA A 30 -5.54 12.74 -18.27
CA ALA A 30 -5.35 12.80 -16.82
C ALA A 30 -4.93 11.44 -16.24
N LEU A 31 -5.57 10.36 -16.68
CA LEU A 31 -5.20 8.99 -16.27
C LEU A 31 -3.81 8.61 -16.77
N PHE A 32 -3.46 8.96 -18.02
CA PHE A 32 -2.14 8.71 -18.58
C PHE A 32 -1.05 9.50 -17.84
N LEU A 33 -1.27 10.79 -17.58
CA LEU A 33 -0.35 11.63 -16.82
C LEU A 33 -0.21 11.13 -15.38
N SER A 34 -1.30 10.69 -14.76
CA SER A 34 -1.27 10.12 -13.41
C SER A 34 -0.41 8.85 -13.36
N ALA A 35 -0.62 7.91 -14.29
CA ALA A 35 0.19 6.70 -14.38
C ALA A 35 1.66 7.00 -14.70
N PHE A 36 1.92 7.91 -15.64
CA PHE A 36 3.27 8.34 -16.00
C PHE A 36 3.99 9.00 -14.82
N LEU A 37 3.31 9.89 -14.09
CA LEU A 37 3.83 10.55 -12.90
C LEU A 37 4.12 9.54 -11.79
N SER A 38 3.24 8.57 -11.58
CA SER A 38 3.46 7.50 -10.60
C SER A 38 4.74 6.72 -10.91
N ILE A 39 4.94 6.29 -12.16
CA ILE A 39 6.16 5.59 -12.58
C ILE A 39 7.38 6.50 -12.40
N LEU A 40 7.29 7.77 -12.83
CA LEU A 40 8.37 8.75 -12.70
C LEU A 40 8.78 8.94 -11.23
N ILE A 41 7.83 9.07 -10.32
CA ILE A 41 8.08 9.19 -8.88
C ILE A 41 8.73 7.91 -8.36
N THR A 42 8.23 6.73 -8.73
CA THR A 42 8.84 5.47 -8.30
C THR A 42 10.29 5.34 -8.78
N VAL A 43 10.57 5.67 -10.04
CA VAL A 43 11.94 5.69 -10.57
C VAL A 43 12.79 6.73 -9.83
N GLY A 44 12.24 7.90 -9.54
CA GLY A 44 12.92 8.95 -8.76
C GLY A 44 13.29 8.49 -7.35
N ILE A 45 12.36 7.84 -6.64
CA ILE A 45 12.61 7.27 -5.31
C ILE A 45 13.72 6.22 -5.38
N VAL A 46 13.66 5.29 -6.34
CA VAL A 46 14.69 4.26 -6.51
C VAL A 46 16.05 4.90 -6.82
N ALA A 47 16.10 5.91 -7.69
CA ALA A 47 17.35 6.60 -8.02
C ALA A 47 17.96 7.28 -6.80
N VAL A 48 17.18 8.05 -6.03
CA VAL A 48 17.65 8.71 -4.80
C VAL A 48 18.18 7.69 -3.79
N LEU A 49 17.42 6.62 -3.53
CA LEU A 49 17.83 5.56 -2.61
C LEU A 49 19.12 4.87 -3.06
N LEU A 50 19.30 4.64 -4.37
CA LEU A 50 20.52 4.04 -4.91
C LEU A 50 21.73 4.98 -4.74
N PHE A 51 21.59 6.27 -5.03
CA PHE A 51 22.69 7.23 -4.84
C PHE A 51 23.08 7.35 -3.36
N GLU A 52 22.11 7.44 -2.45
CA GLU A 52 22.37 7.48 -1.01
C GLU A 52 22.99 6.18 -0.51
N ALA A 53 22.51 5.03 -0.98
CA ALA A 53 23.06 3.73 -0.61
C ALA A 53 24.52 3.57 -1.08
N LEU A 54 24.85 3.98 -2.31
CA LEU A 54 26.21 3.94 -2.82
C LEU A 54 27.15 4.89 -2.04
N ALA A 55 26.70 6.10 -1.71
CA ALA A 55 27.45 7.02 -0.86
C ALA A 55 27.68 6.43 0.54
N PHE A 56 26.68 5.76 1.11
CA PHE A 56 26.77 5.08 2.40
C PHE A 56 27.81 3.96 2.43
N PHE A 57 27.87 3.13 1.37
CA PHE A 57 28.89 2.08 1.27
C PHE A 57 30.32 2.60 1.01
N GLY A 58 30.48 3.89 0.70
CA GLY A 58 31.78 4.55 0.68
C GLY A 58 32.37 4.73 2.09
N ASP A 59 31.52 4.96 3.09
CA ASP A 59 31.92 5.18 4.49
C ASP A 59 31.86 3.89 5.34
N VAL A 60 31.01 2.93 4.97
CA VAL A 60 30.76 1.69 5.74
C VAL A 60 30.95 0.48 4.85
N THR A 61 31.84 -0.44 5.24
CA THR A 61 32.04 -1.67 4.47
C THR A 61 30.81 -2.58 4.55
N PHE A 62 30.47 -3.27 3.45
CA PHE A 62 29.34 -4.21 3.40
C PHE A 62 29.40 -5.26 4.51
N TRP A 63 30.60 -5.74 4.84
CA TRP A 63 30.79 -6.71 5.92
C TRP A 63 30.48 -6.12 7.29
N GLU A 64 30.94 -4.91 7.62
CA GLU A 64 30.62 -4.25 8.89
C GLU A 64 29.14 -3.90 9.00
N PHE A 65 28.47 -3.59 7.89
CA PHE A 65 27.01 -3.40 7.86
C PHE A 65 26.26 -4.68 8.26
N ILE A 66 26.66 -5.83 7.71
CA ILE A 66 26.01 -7.13 8.00
C ILE A 66 26.42 -7.69 9.36
N THR A 67 27.70 -7.65 9.75
CA THR A 67 28.18 -8.24 11.01
C THR A 67 28.11 -7.27 12.19
N GLY A 68 27.82 -6.00 11.94
CA GLY A 68 27.72 -4.97 12.96
C GLY A 68 26.58 -5.25 13.93
N THR A 69 26.89 -5.23 15.23
CA THR A 69 25.93 -5.49 16.32
C THR A 69 25.42 -4.22 16.99
N ARG A 70 25.95 -3.05 16.60
CA ARG A 70 25.63 -1.75 17.19
C ARG A 70 25.01 -0.82 16.14
N TRP A 71 24.05 -0.03 16.60
CA TRP A 71 23.41 1.03 15.84
C TRP A 71 23.69 2.37 16.52
N THR A 72 24.73 3.08 16.07
CA THR A 72 25.21 4.33 16.69
C THR A 72 25.33 5.48 15.67
N PRO A 73 24.24 5.90 15.02
CA PRO A 73 24.27 6.98 14.03
C PRO A 73 24.62 8.36 14.62
N LEU A 74 24.38 8.56 15.92
CA LEU A 74 24.59 9.84 16.63
C LEU A 74 26.00 10.01 17.22
N PHE A 75 26.81 8.96 17.25
CA PHE A 75 28.14 9.00 17.86
C PHE A 75 29.23 9.32 16.83
N SER A 76 30.38 9.83 17.29
CA SER A 76 31.50 10.17 16.42
C SER A 76 32.03 8.97 15.63
N SER A 77 31.88 7.75 16.16
CA SER A 77 32.03 6.49 15.42
C SER A 77 30.66 6.01 14.94
N LYS A 78 30.31 6.36 13.70
CA LYS A 78 29.05 5.93 13.08
C LYS A 78 29.13 4.43 12.78
N GLN A 79 28.29 3.62 13.45
CA GLN A 79 28.15 2.20 13.18
C GLN A 79 26.70 1.89 12.80
N PHE A 80 26.52 1.20 11.68
CA PHE A 80 25.21 0.92 11.11
C PHE A 80 25.02 -0.58 10.95
N GLY A 81 24.98 -1.30 12.06
CA GLY A 81 24.77 -2.74 12.06
C GLY A 81 23.32 -3.12 11.76
N VAL A 82 23.08 -3.90 10.69
CA VAL A 82 21.74 -4.38 10.32
C VAL A 82 21.18 -5.37 11.35
N LEU A 83 22.05 -6.14 12.01
CA LEU A 83 21.65 -7.15 12.98
C LEU A 83 20.94 -6.53 14.19
N ALA A 84 21.35 -5.33 14.59
CA ALA A 84 20.66 -4.62 15.67
C ALA A 84 19.20 -4.30 15.30
N LEU A 85 18.93 -3.92 14.05
CA LEU A 85 17.58 -3.66 13.56
C LEU A 85 16.75 -4.94 13.46
N VAL A 86 17.33 -6.00 12.87
CA VAL A 86 16.66 -7.30 12.73
C VAL A 86 16.35 -7.92 14.10
N ALA A 87 17.29 -7.84 15.04
CA ALA A 87 17.07 -8.30 16.41
C ALA A 87 15.96 -7.49 17.09
N GLY A 88 15.95 -6.16 16.91
CA GLY A 88 14.91 -5.29 17.43
C GLY A 88 13.51 -5.64 16.90
N THR A 89 13.35 -5.82 15.58
CA THR A 89 12.05 -6.18 14.98
C THR A 89 11.61 -7.58 15.34
N THR A 90 12.54 -8.53 15.40
CA THR A 90 12.24 -9.92 15.82
C THR A 90 11.79 -9.94 17.26
N LEU A 91 12.48 -9.21 18.14
CA LEU A 91 12.13 -9.10 19.56
C LEU A 91 10.73 -8.50 19.73
N THR A 92 10.41 -7.41 19.04
CA THR A 92 9.08 -6.79 19.12
C THR A 92 7.99 -7.70 18.57
N ALA A 93 8.25 -8.40 17.45
CA ALA A 93 7.31 -9.36 16.89
C ALA A 93 7.04 -10.54 17.84
N VAL A 94 8.08 -11.08 18.48
CA VAL A 94 7.94 -12.15 19.48
C VAL A 94 7.15 -11.68 20.69
N LEU A 95 7.46 -10.51 21.23
CA LEU A 95 6.70 -9.93 22.35
C LEU A 95 5.23 -9.68 21.96
N ALA A 96 4.99 -9.20 20.74
CA ALA A 96 3.63 -9.01 20.23
C ALA A 96 2.88 -10.35 20.14
N MET A 97 3.49 -11.42 19.61
CA MET A 97 2.89 -12.75 19.56
C MET A 97 2.64 -13.33 20.96
N LEU A 98 3.57 -13.14 21.90
CA LEU A 98 3.43 -13.61 23.28
C LEU A 98 2.20 -13.01 23.97
N VAL A 99 1.80 -11.78 23.62
CA VAL A 99 0.60 -11.13 24.16
C VAL A 99 -0.64 -11.42 23.30
N ALA A 100 -0.51 -11.36 21.98
CA ALA A 100 -1.64 -11.52 21.05
C ALA A 100 -2.17 -12.95 21.02
N LEU A 101 -1.31 -13.96 21.10
CA LEU A 101 -1.72 -15.37 21.07
C LEU A 101 -2.59 -15.77 22.27
N PRO A 102 -2.21 -15.54 23.54
CA PRO A 102 -3.07 -15.92 24.66
C PRO A 102 -4.37 -15.13 24.67
N LEU A 103 -4.35 -13.82 24.40
CA LEU A 103 -5.58 -13.02 24.36
C LEU A 103 -6.50 -13.43 23.20
N GLY A 104 -5.94 -13.68 22.02
CA GLY A 104 -6.68 -14.13 20.85
C GLY A 104 -7.29 -15.52 21.06
N LEU A 105 -6.52 -16.46 21.61
CA LEU A 105 -6.97 -17.81 21.88
C LEU A 105 -8.06 -17.83 22.98
N LEU A 106 -7.86 -17.11 24.08
CA LEU A 106 -8.87 -17.00 25.15
C LEU A 106 -10.17 -16.38 24.64
N SER A 107 -10.07 -15.33 23.82
CA SER A 107 -11.24 -14.71 23.19
C SER A 107 -11.98 -15.69 22.28
N ALA A 108 -11.24 -16.47 21.49
CA ALA A 108 -11.82 -17.48 20.60
C ALA A 108 -12.52 -18.62 21.37
N ILE A 109 -11.91 -19.12 22.45
CA ILE A 109 -12.51 -20.15 23.31
C ILE A 109 -13.76 -19.62 23.99
N TYR A 110 -13.71 -18.42 24.57
CA TYR A 110 -14.87 -17.80 25.22
C TYR A 110 -16.05 -17.65 24.26
N LEU A 111 -15.79 -17.17 23.03
CA LEU A 111 -16.80 -17.01 21.98
C LEU A 111 -17.39 -18.34 21.49
N SER A 112 -16.61 -19.41 21.52
CA SER A 112 -17.02 -20.73 21.02
C SER A 112 -17.81 -21.52 22.07
N GLU A 113 -17.40 -21.47 23.33
CA GLU A 113 -17.92 -22.35 24.38
C GLU A 113 -18.85 -21.64 25.37
N TYR A 114 -18.58 -20.37 25.69
CA TYR A 114 -19.21 -19.70 26.85
C TYR A 114 -20.06 -18.47 26.49
N ALA A 115 -20.01 -17.98 25.25
CA ALA A 115 -20.66 -16.73 24.88
C ALA A 115 -22.20 -16.85 24.82
N PRO A 116 -22.95 -16.04 25.60
CA PRO A 116 -24.41 -15.99 25.53
C PRO A 116 -24.90 -15.45 24.18
N ASP A 117 -26.13 -15.79 23.79
CA ASP A 117 -26.74 -15.40 22.49
C ASP A 117 -26.76 -13.90 22.19
N ARG A 118 -26.65 -13.04 23.22
CA ARG A 118 -26.53 -11.58 23.05
C ARG A 118 -25.14 -11.18 22.55
N ILE A 119 -24.08 -11.80 23.07
CA ILE A 119 -22.70 -11.53 22.64
C ILE A 119 -22.40 -12.16 21.29
N ARG A 120 -22.93 -13.37 21.01
CA ARG A 120 -22.82 -13.97 19.66
C ARG A 120 -23.43 -13.09 18.57
N ARG A 121 -24.59 -12.49 18.80
CA ARG A 121 -25.26 -11.56 17.85
C ARG A 121 -24.51 -10.24 17.64
N LEU A 122 -23.78 -9.75 18.64
CA LEU A 122 -22.97 -8.54 18.52
C LEU A 122 -21.65 -8.78 17.78
N VAL A 123 -20.99 -9.91 18.04
CA VAL A 123 -19.66 -10.23 17.48
C VAL A 123 -19.77 -10.85 16.08
N LYS A 124 -20.86 -11.58 15.79
CA LYS A 124 -21.20 -12.06 14.44
C LYS A 124 -22.56 -11.49 14.02
N PRO A 125 -22.61 -10.25 13.49
CA PRO A 125 -23.85 -9.62 13.01
C PRO A 125 -24.17 -10.03 11.56
N ILE A 126 -24.12 -11.34 11.27
CA ILE A 126 -24.59 -11.94 10.01
C ILE A 126 -25.41 -13.19 10.30
#